data_AF-Q6P7G5-F1
#
_entry.id   AF-Q6P7G5-F1
#
_cell.length_a   1.000
_cell.length_b   1.000
_cell.length_c   1.000
_cell.angle_alpha   90.00
_cell.angle_beta   90.00
_cell.angle_gamma   90.00
#
_symmetry.space_group_name_H-M   'P 1'
#
loop_
_entity.id
_entity.type
_entity.pdbx_description
1 polymer ?
#
loop_
_entity_poly.entity_id
_entity_poly.type
_entity_poly.pdbx_seq_one_letter_code
_entity_poly.pdbx_strand_id
1 'polypeptide(L)'
;MADDMLTDADMRDSHTKEIDLVNRDPKHLNDDVVKIDFEDVIAEPDGTHSFDGIWKTSFTTFTVTKYWFYRLLSAIFGIPLSLIWGIFFAILSFLHIWAVVPCIRSYLIEIQFLSRVYSIGVHTLFDPWFEAMGKMLSFIKISLRKEV
;
A
#
# COMPACT_ATOMS: atom_id res chain seq x y z
N MET A 1 26.94 -22.27 1.82
CA MET A 1 27.81 -21.71 0.76
C MET A 1 27.03 -21.21 -0.46
N ALA A 2 25.85 -21.75 -0.80
CA ALA A 2 24.98 -21.18 -1.84
C ALA A 2 24.11 -20.00 -1.35
N ASP A 3 23.78 -19.97 -0.05
CA ASP A 3 22.95 -18.92 0.57
C ASP A 3 23.70 -17.58 0.72
N ASP A 4 25.00 -17.64 1.05
CA ASP A 4 25.90 -16.47 1.12
C ASP A 4 26.12 -15.80 -0.25
N MET A 5 26.07 -16.57 -1.35
CA MET A 5 26.22 -16.01 -2.70
C MET A 5 24.94 -15.31 -3.21
N LEU A 6 23.77 -15.61 -2.63
CA LEU A 6 22.54 -14.88 -2.92
C LEU A 6 22.53 -13.51 -2.24
N THR A 7 23.16 -13.40 -1.06
CA THR A 7 23.24 -12.14 -0.32
C THR A 7 24.24 -11.16 -0.95
N ASP A 8 25.36 -11.65 -1.49
CA ASP A 8 26.35 -10.81 -2.20
C ASP A 8 25.89 -10.35 -3.59
N ALA A 9 25.00 -11.10 -4.26
CA ALA A 9 24.42 -10.67 -5.55
C ALA A 9 23.35 -9.58 -5.40
N ASP A 10 22.66 -9.52 -4.25
CA ASP A 10 21.65 -8.48 -3.93
C ASP A 10 22.31 -7.15 -3.54
N MET A 11 23.61 -7.16 -3.19
CA MET A 11 24.44 -5.96 -2.99
C MET A 11 25.11 -5.46 -4.28
N ARG A 12 24.66 -5.91 -5.46
CA ARG A 12 25.02 -5.25 -6.73
C ARG A 12 24.25 -3.94 -6.83
N ASP A 13 24.87 -2.91 -6.27
CA ASP A 13 24.73 -1.49 -6.55
C ASP A 13 23.34 -1.07 -7.09
N SER A 14 22.47 -0.56 -6.20
CA SER A 14 21.19 0.02 -6.61
C SER A 14 21.34 1.16 -7.64
N HIS A 15 22.55 1.70 -7.79
CA HIS A 15 22.89 2.72 -8.80
C HIS A 15 23.12 2.14 -10.21
N THR A 16 23.38 0.84 -10.35
CA THR A 16 23.64 0.16 -11.64
C THR A 16 22.52 -0.81 -12.03
N LYS A 17 21.34 -0.71 -11.41
CA LYS A 17 20.16 -1.47 -11.88
C LYS A 17 19.84 -1.08 -13.32
N GLU A 18 19.89 -2.04 -14.23
CA GLU A 18 19.49 -1.85 -15.62
C GLU A 18 18.02 -1.41 -15.65
N ILE A 19 17.79 -0.18 -16.10
CA ILE A 19 16.45 0.38 -16.23
C ILE A 19 15.80 -0.14 -17.51
N ASP A 20 14.59 -0.68 -17.42
CA ASP A 20 13.81 -1.06 -18.60
C ASP A 20 13.31 0.21 -19.29
N LEU A 21 13.86 0.46 -20.49
CA LEU A 21 13.51 1.63 -21.30
C LEU A 21 12.20 1.42 -22.08
N VAL A 22 11.77 0.18 -22.25
CA VAL A 22 10.58 -0.24 -23.01
C VAL A 22 9.37 -0.30 -22.08
N ASN A 23 9.46 -1.02 -20.96
CA ASN A 23 8.41 -1.05 -19.95
C ASN A 23 8.76 -0.16 -18.75
N ARG A 24 8.25 1.08 -18.77
CA ARG A 24 8.47 2.07 -17.70
C ARG A 24 7.48 1.98 -16.54
N ASP A 25 6.44 1.15 -16.65
CA ASP A 25 5.49 0.85 -15.57
C ASP A 25 5.35 -0.66 -15.35
N PRO A 26 6.42 -1.34 -14.88
CA PRO A 26 6.40 -2.78 -14.66
C PRO A 26 5.45 -3.23 -13.54
N LYS A 27 4.96 -2.28 -12.74
CA LYS A 27 4.02 -2.53 -11.62
C LYS A 27 2.59 -2.14 -11.97
N HIS A 28 2.33 -1.67 -13.19
CA HIS A 28 1.01 -1.25 -13.66
C HIS A 28 0.33 -0.25 -12.71
N LEU A 29 1.09 0.69 -12.15
CA LEU A 29 0.56 1.70 -11.23
C LEU A 29 -0.32 2.74 -11.92
N ASN A 30 -0.11 2.95 -13.22
CA ASN A 30 -0.78 4.00 -14.00
C ASN A 30 -1.80 3.45 -15.01
N ASP A 31 -2.06 2.15 -14.96
CA ASP A 31 -2.89 1.42 -15.92
C ASP A 31 -4.34 1.94 -16.00
N ASP A 32 -4.93 2.42 -14.91
CA ASP A 32 -6.33 2.88 -14.89
C ASP A 32 -6.47 4.41 -15.00
N VAL A 33 -5.39 5.16 -14.75
CA VAL A 33 -5.43 6.63 -14.67
C VAL A 33 -5.02 7.30 -15.99
N VAL A 34 -4.15 6.65 -16.77
CA VAL A 34 -3.58 7.23 -18.01
C VAL A 34 -4.29 6.76 -19.28
N LYS A 35 -5.16 5.75 -19.18
CA LYS A 35 -6.02 5.24 -20.26
C LYS A 35 -7.29 6.09 -20.43
N ILE A 36 -7.11 7.39 -20.71
CA ILE A 36 -8.21 8.25 -21.17
C ILE A 36 -8.15 8.27 -22.69
N ASP A 37 -9.12 7.63 -23.34
CA ASP A 37 -9.19 7.56 -24.79
C ASP A 37 -9.94 8.76 -25.39
N PHE A 38 -9.72 9.02 -26.67
CA PHE A 38 -10.39 10.12 -27.39
C PHE A 38 -11.93 10.02 -27.31
N GLU A 39 -12.42 8.78 -27.36
CA GLU A 39 -13.84 8.44 -27.27
C GLU A 39 -14.42 8.74 -25.88
N ASP A 40 -13.61 8.62 -24.81
CA ASP A 40 -14.02 8.97 -23.44
C ASP A 40 -14.18 10.49 -23.24
N VAL A 41 -13.54 11.31 -24.08
CA VAL A 41 -13.51 12.78 -23.93
C VAL A 41 -14.57 13.47 -24.79
N ILE A 42 -14.72 13.05 -26.05
CA ILE A 42 -15.59 13.71 -27.03
C ILE A 42 -16.91 12.95 -27.25
N ALA A 43 -16.91 11.62 -27.08
CA ALA A 43 -18.08 10.73 -27.07
C ALA A 43 -19.22 11.14 -28.02
N GLU A 44 -19.05 10.95 -29.33
CA GLU A 44 -20.14 11.20 -30.28
C GLU A 44 -21.22 10.09 -30.19
N PRO A 45 -22.52 10.43 -30.01
CA PRO A 45 -23.59 9.44 -29.92
C PRO A 45 -24.02 8.93 -31.31
N ASP A 46 -24.51 7.68 -31.36
CA ASP A 46 -24.89 6.95 -32.59
C ASP A 46 -25.92 7.67 -33.50
N GLY A 47 -26.62 8.69 -32.99
CA GLY A 47 -27.63 9.45 -33.73
C GLY A 47 -27.11 10.71 -34.45
N THR A 48 -25.92 11.20 -34.11
CA THR A 48 -25.35 12.46 -34.65
C THR A 48 -23.83 12.35 -34.81
N HIS A 49 -23.38 11.53 -35.76
CA HIS A 49 -21.96 11.34 -36.04
C HIS A 49 -21.43 12.41 -37.02
N SER A 50 -20.26 12.96 -36.73
CA SER A 50 -19.50 13.81 -37.63
C SER A 50 -19.02 13.01 -38.85
N PHE A 51 -18.60 13.71 -39.92
CA PHE A 51 -18.00 13.01 -41.07
C PHE A 51 -16.78 12.18 -40.63
N ASP A 52 -16.69 10.93 -41.10
CA ASP A 52 -15.61 9.97 -40.77
C ASP A 52 -14.19 10.53 -40.95
N GLY A 53 -13.99 11.40 -41.94
CA GLY A 53 -12.70 12.06 -42.18
C GLY A 53 -12.33 13.05 -41.07
N ILE A 54 -13.32 13.78 -40.55
CA ILE A 54 -13.14 14.73 -39.45
C ILE A 54 -12.92 13.96 -38.15
N TRP A 55 -13.69 12.89 -37.92
CA TRP A 55 -13.54 12.01 -36.76
C TRP A 55 -12.12 11.41 -36.68
N LYS A 56 -11.62 10.80 -37.76
CA LYS A 56 -10.26 10.23 -37.83
C LYS A 56 -9.16 11.27 -37.67
N THR A 57 -9.33 12.44 -38.28
CA THR A 57 -8.36 13.55 -38.17
C THR A 57 -8.31 14.09 -36.74
N SER A 58 -9.47 14.18 -36.08
CA SER A 58 -9.59 14.64 -34.71
C SER A 58 -8.97 13.65 -33.73
N PHE A 59 -9.24 12.35 -33.88
CA PHE A 59 -8.59 11.27 -33.14
C PHE A 59 -7.06 11.33 -33.26
N THR A 60 -6.55 11.47 -34.49
CA THR A 60 -5.11 11.53 -34.77
C THR A 60 -4.49 12.77 -34.15
N THR A 61 -5.11 13.94 -34.35
CA THR A 61 -4.59 15.22 -33.82
C THR A 61 -4.58 15.23 -32.30
N PHE A 62 -5.61 14.67 -31.65
CA PHE A 62 -5.69 14.53 -30.20
C PHE A 62 -4.56 13.64 -29.66
N THR A 63 -4.38 12.46 -30.23
CA THR A 63 -3.37 11.48 -29.79
C THR A 63 -1.95 12.02 -29.97
N VAL A 64 -1.65 12.60 -31.13
CA VAL A 64 -0.33 13.17 -31.44
C VAL A 64 -0.02 14.36 -30.54
N THR A 65 -0.98 15.28 -30.39
CA THR A 65 -0.82 16.45 -29.51
C THR A 65 -0.54 16.03 -28.08
N LYS A 66 -1.37 15.13 -27.51
CA LYS A 66 -1.19 14.59 -26.16
C LYS A 66 0.21 13.97 -25.97
N TYR A 67 0.64 13.17 -26.94
CA TYR A 67 1.95 12.50 -26.89
C TYR A 67 3.13 13.50 -26.90
N TRP A 68 3.09 14.51 -27.77
CA TRP A 68 4.15 15.51 -27.86
C TRP A 68 4.21 16.43 -26.63
N PHE A 69 3.06 16.88 -26.14
CA PHE A 69 3.01 17.68 -24.90
C PHE A 69 3.54 16.88 -23.71
N TYR A 70 3.14 15.61 -23.57
CA TYR A 70 3.69 14.74 -22.53
C TYR A 70 5.21 14.65 -22.61
N ARG A 71 5.78 14.40 -23.79
CA ARG A 71 7.24 14.35 -23.98
C ARG A 71 7.94 15.65 -23.62
N LEU A 72 7.37 16.79 -24.00
CA LEU A 72 7.94 18.10 -23.68
C LEU A 72 7.92 18.36 -22.17
N LEU A 73 6.78 18.10 -21.51
CA LEU A 73 6.66 18.26 -20.06
C LEU A 73 7.61 17.31 -19.33
N SER A 74 7.71 16.04 -19.73
CA SER A 74 8.65 15.09 -19.15
C SER A 74 10.11 15.49 -19.37
N ALA A 75 10.45 16.09 -20.51
CA ALA A 75 11.80 16.56 -20.77
C ALA A 75 12.19 17.74 -19.86
N ILE A 76 11.24 18.66 -19.60
CA ILE A 76 11.47 19.85 -18.77
C ILE A 76 11.44 19.50 -17.28
N PHE A 77 10.43 18.76 -16.84
CA PHE A 77 10.15 18.54 -15.42
C PHE A 77 10.55 17.15 -14.91
N GLY A 78 10.87 16.20 -15.78
CA GLY A 78 11.17 14.81 -15.37
C GLY A 78 12.38 14.72 -14.44
N ILE A 79 13.50 15.35 -14.79
CA ILE A 79 14.73 15.32 -13.98
C ILE A 79 14.56 16.13 -12.68
N PRO A 80 14.02 17.37 -12.69
CA PRO A 80 13.77 18.10 -11.45
C PRO A 80 12.85 17.35 -10.48
N LEU A 81 11.76 16.77 -10.98
CA LEU A 81 10.81 16.03 -10.14
C LEU A 81 11.43 14.73 -9.58
N SER A 82 12.22 14.01 -10.37
CA SER A 82 12.89 12.80 -9.88
C SER A 82 13.86 13.10 -8.73
N LEU A 83 14.58 14.22 -8.80
CA LEU A 83 15.46 14.68 -7.72
C LEU A 83 14.67 15.04 -6.45
N ILE A 84 13.56 15.78 -6.58
CA ILE A 84 12.71 16.15 -5.44
C ILE A 84 12.18 14.89 -4.74
N TRP A 85 11.64 13.94 -5.50
CA TRP A 85 11.14 12.68 -4.96
C TRP A 85 12.25 11.84 -4.31
N GLY A 86 13.44 11.79 -4.92
CA GLY A 86 14.60 11.09 -4.35
C GLY A 86 15.00 11.65 -2.99
N ILE A 87 15.10 12.98 -2.86
CA ILE A 87 15.42 13.64 -1.60
C ILE A 87 14.31 13.40 -0.56
N PHE A 88 13.05 13.51 -0.97
CA PHE A 88 11.91 13.30 -0.10
C PHE A 88 11.93 11.90 0.52
N PHE A 89 12.10 10.86 -0.31
CA PHE A 89 12.18 9.49 0.19
C PHE A 89 13.42 9.26 1.05
N ALA A 90 14.57 9.86 0.74
CA ALA A 90 15.77 9.76 1.58
C ALA A 90 15.54 10.33 2.99
N ILE A 91 14.90 11.50 3.11
CA ILE A 91 14.55 12.11 4.40
C ILE A 91 13.54 11.23 5.15
N LEU A 92 12.50 10.75 4.46
CA LEU A 92 11.52 9.85 5.07
C LEU A 92 12.17 8.57 5.60
N SER A 93 13.06 7.95 4.83
CA SER A 93 13.80 6.77 5.26
C SER A 93 14.68 7.06 6.48
N PHE A 94 15.35 8.22 6.51
CA PHE A 94 16.14 8.63 7.66
C PHE A 94 15.26 8.78 8.91
N LEU A 95 14.16 9.54 8.82
CA LEU A 95 13.23 9.72 9.95
C LEU A 95 12.62 8.39 10.41
N HIS A 96 12.27 7.51 9.48
CA HIS A 96 11.73 6.20 9.81
C HIS A 96 12.72 5.38 10.64
N ILE A 97 13.97 5.27 10.18
CA ILE A 97 15.00 4.45 10.85
C ILE A 97 15.42 5.06 12.19
N TRP A 98 15.65 6.38 12.23
CA TRP A 98 16.28 7.04 13.37
C TRP A 98 15.31 7.62 14.39
N ALA A 99 14.06 7.88 14.01
CA ALA A 99 13.03 8.38 14.93
C ALA A 99 11.89 7.36 15.10
N VAL A 100 11.25 6.93 14.02
CA VAL A 100 10.03 6.11 14.12
C VAL A 100 10.31 4.73 14.73
N VAL A 101 11.32 4.01 14.23
CA VAL A 101 11.68 2.67 14.75
C VAL A 101 12.02 2.71 16.24
N PRO A 102 12.91 3.58 16.76
CA PRO A 102 13.18 3.65 18.20
C PRO A 102 11.97 4.11 19.00
N CYS A 103 11.14 5.03 18.49
CA CYS A 103 9.89 5.40 19.16
C CYS A 103 8.92 4.22 19.29
N ILE A 104 8.73 3.43 18.22
CA ILE A 104 7.90 2.23 18.25
C ILE A 104 8.49 1.23 19.26
N ARG A 105 9.80 1.01 19.26
CA ARG A 105 10.46 0.09 20.20
C ARG A 105 10.30 0.55 21.65
N SER A 106 10.43 1.85 21.92
CA SER A 106 10.21 2.42 23.26
C SER A 106 8.75 2.25 23.69
N TYR A 107 7.79 2.56 22.82
CA TYR A 107 6.37 2.39 23.11
C TYR A 107 5.97 0.92 23.34
N LEU A 108 6.59 -0.02 22.61
CA LEU A 108 6.38 -1.44 22.85
C LEU A 108 6.85 -1.86 24.24
N ILE A 109 7.98 -1.32 24.75
CA ILE A 109 8.45 -1.63 26.11
C ILE A 109 7.45 -1.11 27.15
N GLU A 110 6.95 0.11 26.98
CA GLU A 110 5.92 0.71 27.85
C GLU A 110 4.63 -0.15 27.86
N ILE A 111 4.15 -0.57 26.69
CA ILE A 111 2.98 -1.44 26.57
C ILE A 111 3.23 -2.81 27.22
N GLN A 112 4.41 -3.41 27.07
CA GLN A 112 4.72 -4.71 27.67
C GLN A 112 4.65 -4.64 29.19
N PHE A 113 5.11 -3.55 29.79
CA PHE A 113 4.95 -3.30 31.21
C PHE A 113 3.47 -3.12 31.59
N LEU A 114 2.74 -2.25 30.88
CA LEU A 114 1.32 -2.01 31.14
C LEU A 114 0.48 -3.28 30.99
N SER A 115 0.78 -4.10 29.99
CA SER A 115 0.14 -5.39 29.73
C SER A 115 0.34 -6.37 30.88
N ARG A 116 1.55 -6.41 31.48
CA ARG A 116 1.82 -7.25 32.66
C ARG A 116 1.05 -6.77 33.87
N VAL A 117 1.02 -5.46 34.13
CA VAL A 117 0.23 -4.88 35.24
C VAL A 117 -1.26 -5.16 35.03
N TYR A 118 -1.75 -4.96 33.80
CA TYR A 118 -3.12 -5.26 33.43
C TYR A 118 -3.46 -6.74 33.64
N SER A 119 -2.60 -7.67 33.20
CA SER A 119 -2.79 -9.11 33.41
C SER A 119 -2.86 -9.47 34.90
N ILE A 120 -1.99 -8.92 35.74
CA ILE A 120 -2.03 -9.14 37.19
C ILE A 120 -3.34 -8.60 37.78
N GLY A 121 -3.77 -7.40 37.37
CA GLY A 121 -5.03 -6.82 37.81
C GLY A 121 -6.24 -7.66 37.39
N VAL A 122 -6.22 -8.18 36.16
CA VAL A 122 -7.27 -9.07 35.66
C VAL A 122 -7.32 -10.36 36.49
N HIS A 123 -6.19 -11.04 36.70
CA HIS A 123 -6.15 -12.25 37.51
C HIS A 123 -6.60 -12.01 38.95
N THR A 124 -6.16 -10.93 39.58
CA THR A 124 -6.50 -10.67 40.98
C THR A 124 -7.97 -10.35 41.19
N LEU A 125 -8.61 -9.68 40.23
CA LEU A 125 -9.99 -9.21 40.37
C LEU A 125 -11.00 -10.17 39.75
N PHE A 126 -10.72 -10.65 38.55
CA PHE A 126 -11.68 -11.41 37.77
C PHE A 126 -11.58 -12.92 38.03
N ASP A 127 -10.40 -13.49 38.32
CA ASP A 127 -10.31 -14.92 38.65
C ASP A 127 -11.18 -15.30 39.86
N PRO A 128 -11.10 -14.60 41.02
CA PRO A 128 -11.97 -14.96 42.15
C PRO A 128 -13.45 -14.71 41.84
N TRP A 129 -13.77 -13.75 40.99
CA TRP A 129 -15.15 -13.43 40.59
C TRP A 129 -15.73 -14.52 39.69
N PHE A 130 -14.99 -14.92 38.65
CA PHE A 130 -15.38 -16.01 37.77
C PHE A 130 -15.37 -17.37 38.48
N GLU A 131 -14.44 -17.59 39.41
CA GLU A 131 -14.42 -18.80 40.25
C GLU A 131 -15.65 -18.85 41.18
N ALA A 132 -16.03 -17.73 41.79
CA ALA A 132 -17.23 -17.63 42.60
C ALA A 132 -18.50 -17.87 41.77
N MET A 133 -18.61 -17.26 40.59
CA MET A 133 -19.72 -17.49 39.67
C MET A 133 -19.80 -18.96 39.22
N GLY A 134 -18.65 -19.58 38.91
CA GLY A 134 -18.56 -21.00 38.57
C GLY A 134 -19.02 -21.91 39.71
N LYS A 135 -18.68 -21.59 40.96
CA LYS A 135 -19.17 -22.31 42.16
C LYS A 135 -20.68 -22.16 42.35
N MET A 136 -21.24 -20.97 42.12
CA MET A 136 -22.69 -20.76 42.20
C MET A 136 -23.45 -21.59 41.15
N LEU A 137 -22.93 -21.66 39.92
CA LEU A 137 -23.53 -22.45 38.84
C LEU A 137 -23.34 -23.96 39.07
N SER A 138 -22.22 -24.38 39.65
CA SER A 138 -21.95 -25.78 40.04
C SER A 138 -22.95 -26.34 41.06
N PHE A 139 -23.57 -25.47 41.87
CA PHE A 139 -24.57 -25.90 42.86
C PHE A 139 -25.90 -26.31 42.21
N ILE A 140 -26.12 -25.94 40.95
CA ILE A 140 -27.31 -26.31 40.18
C ILE A 140 -27.10 -27.70 39.58
N LYS A 141 -27.45 -28.74 40.35
CA LYS A 141 -27.48 -30.12 39.84
C LYS A 141 -28.76 -30.35 39.04
N ILE A 142 -28.64 -30.34 37.71
CA ILE A 142 -29.73 -30.70 36.80
C ILE A 142 -29.80 -32.23 36.71
N SER A 143 -30.82 -32.82 37.32
CA SER A 143 -31.15 -34.23 37.12
C SER A 143 -32.02 -34.37 35.86
N LEU A 144 -31.42 -34.78 34.74
CA LEU A 144 -32.16 -35.13 33.53
C LEU A 144 -32.93 -36.43 33.77
N ARG A 145 -34.23 -36.32 34.03
CA ARG A 145 -35.16 -37.43 33.92
C ARG A 145 -35.42 -37.66 32.43
N LYS A 146 -34.87 -38.75 31.90
CA LYS A 146 -35.19 -39.22 30.56
C LYS A 146 -36.56 -39.91 30.62
N GLU A 147 -37.59 -39.22 30.15
CA GLU A 147 -38.87 -39.89 29.85
C GLU A 147 -38.77 -40.63 28.52
N VAL A 148 -39.34 -41.83 28.52
CA VAL A 148 -39.44 -42.77 27.40
C VAL A 148 -40.70 -42.46 26.63
#